data_AF-A0A258KTV0-F1
#
_entry.id   AF-A0A258KTV0-F1
#
_cell.length_a   1.000
_cell.length_b   1.000
_cell.length_c   1.000
_cell.angle_alpha   90.00
_cell.angle_beta   90.00
_cell.angle_gamma   90.00
#
_symmetry.space_group_name_H-M   'P 1'
#
loop_
_entity.id
_entity.type
_entity.pdbx_description
1 polymer ?
#
loop_
_entity_poly.entity_id
_entity_poly.type
_entity_poly.pdbx_seq_one_letter_code
_entity_poly.pdbx_strand_id
1 'polypeptide(L)' 'GPYLWIRHPMYSSVLLVAIGLLLLNPSIIATMLLLVLIIDLHFKLGWEETMLSEKFEEYKIYQQQSKKLIPFIY' A
#
# COMPACT_ATOMS: atom_id res chain seq x y z
N GLY A 1 -17.32 -0.86 -1.04
CA GLY A 1 -16.51 -0.64 0.19
C GLY A 1 -15.23 0.13 -0.14
N PRO A 2 -14.30 0.35 0.81
CA PRO A 2 -13.07 1.11 0.57
C PRO A 2 -12.18 0.51 -0.55
N TYR A 3 -12.25 -0.80 -0.74
CA TYR A 3 -11.61 -1.51 -1.85
C TYR A 3 -12.08 -1.06 -3.25
N LEU A 4 -13.28 -0.50 -3.34
CA LEU A 4 -13.88 -0.01 -4.60
C LEU A 4 -13.20 1.29 -5.08
N TRP A 5 -12.46 1.96 -4.20
CA TRP A 5 -11.77 3.23 -4.48
C TRP A 5 -10.25 3.08 -4.46
N ILE A 6 -9.73 2.23 -3.57
CA ILE A 6 -8.30 1.98 -3.36
C ILE A 6 -8.08 0.47 -3.38
N ARG A 7 -7.12 -0.02 -4.18
CA ARG A 7 -6.82 -1.46 -4.28
C ARG A 7 -6.28 -2.04 -2.96
N HIS A 8 -5.50 -1.26 -2.23
CA HIS A 8 -4.86 -1.71 -0.99
C HIS A 8 -5.08 -0.75 0.20
N PRO A 9 -6.33 -0.56 0.66
CA PRO A 9 -6.65 0.36 1.75
C PRO A 9 -6.03 -0.09 3.10
N MET A 10 -5.75 -1.38 3.23
CA MET A 10 -5.05 -1.94 4.39
C MET A 10 -3.62 -1.42 4.50
N TYR A 11 -2.85 -1.38 3.40
CA TYR A 11 -1.48 -0.87 3.41
C TYR A 11 -1.42 0.63 3.71
N SER A 12 -2.37 1.40 3.17
CA SER A 12 -2.50 2.82 3.51
C SER A 12 -2.79 3.03 5.00
N SER A 13 -3.62 2.17 5.61
CA SER A 13 -3.91 2.22 7.05
C SER A 13 -2.67 1.90 7.90
N VAL A 14 -1.91 0.87 7.53
CA VAL A 14 -0.67 0.49 8.22
C VAL A 14 0.37 1.62 8.14
N LEU A 15 0.53 2.25 6.98
CA LEU A 15 1.40 3.42 6.83
C LEU A 15 0.94 4.60 7.68
N LEU A 16 -0.35 4.89 7.71
CA LEU A 16 -0.93 5.94 8.55
C LEU A 16 -0.65 5.72 10.03
N VAL A 17 -0.84 4.48 10.51
CA VAL A 17 -0.54 4.12 11.91
C VAL A 17 0.96 4.23 12.19
N ALA A 18 1.82 3.74 11.30
CA ALA A 18 3.27 3.80 11.47
C ALA A 18 3.78 5.26 11.50
N ILE A 19 3.25 6.12 10.63
CA ILE A 19 3.54 7.56 10.64
C ILE A 19 3.03 8.20 11.93
N GLY A 20 1.81 7.87 12.37
CA GLY A 20 1.26 8.36 13.65
C GLY A 20 2.13 7.99 14.84
N LEU A 21 2.62 6.74 14.90
CA LEU A 21 3.55 6.28 15.94
C LEU A 21 4.88 7.02 15.89
N LEU A 22 5.42 7.27 14.69
CA LEU A 22 6.63 8.06 14.51
C LEU A 22 6.46 9.52 14.99
N LEU A 23 5.30 10.13 14.72
CA LEU A 23 5.00 11.50 15.17
C LEU A 23 4.83 11.58 16.69
N LEU A 24 4.29 10.54 17.32
CA LEU A 24 4.15 10.47 18.78
C LEU A 24 5.50 10.30 19.48
N ASN A 25 6.41 9.52 18.90
CA ASN A 25 7.75 9.28 19.45
C ASN A 25 8.80 9.27 18.34
N PRO A 26 9.30 10.46 17.91
CA PRO A 26 10.26 10.56 16.84
C PRO A 26 11.59 9.94 17.28
N SER A 27 11.96 8.84 16.63
CA SER A 27 13.19 8.10 16.88
C SER A 27 13.82 7.71 15.56
N ILE A 28 15.16 7.75 15.49
CA ILE A 28 15.92 7.30 14.33
C ILE A 28 15.58 5.84 13.99
N ILE A 29 15.36 5.01 15.02
CA ILE A 29 14.98 3.60 14.86
C ILE A 29 13.58 3.51 14.24
N ALA A 30 12.62 4.32 14.73
CA ALA A 30 11.26 4.35 14.19
C ALA A 30 11.24 4.83 12.74
N THR A 31 12.06 5.83 12.39
CA THR A 31 12.21 6.30 11.00
C THR A 31 12.80 5.21 10.10
N MET A 32 13.84 4.51 10.55
CA MET A 32 14.40 3.38 9.79
C MET A 32 13.36 2.27 9.58
N LEU A 33 12.60 1.91 10.63
CA LEU A 33 11.54 0.92 10.52
C LEU A 33 10.45 1.35 9.54
N LEU A 34 10.05 2.63 9.54
CA LEU A 34 9.09 3.17 8.58
C LEU A 34 9.61 3.07 7.14
N LEU A 35 10.89 3.39 6.90
CA LEU A 35 11.50 3.25 5.57
C LEU A 35 11.54 1.80 5.10
N VAL A 36 11.94 0.87 5.97
CA VAL A 36 11.93 -0.57 5.67
C VAL A 36 10.51 -1.04 5.36
N LEU A 37 9.52 -0.59 6.13
CA LEU A 37 8.11 -0.92 5.92
C LEU A 37 7.59 -0.39 4.57
N ILE A 38 7.94 0.84 4.19
CA ILE A 38 7.56 1.41 2.88
C ILE A 38 8.13 0.56 1.75
N ILE A 39 9.40 0.16 1.85
CA ILE A 39 10.07 -0.67 0.84
C ILE A 39 9.41 -2.05 0.77
N ASP A 40 9.20 -2.72 1.90
CA ASP A 40 8.55 -4.04 1.97
C ASP A 40 7.16 -4.01 1.33
N LEU A 41 6.34 -3.02 1.71
CA LEU A 41 5.01 -2.85 1.14
C LEU A 41 5.06 -2.60 -0.37
N HIS A 42 6.01 -1.80 -0.86
CA HIS A 42 6.18 -1.54 -2.29
C HIS A 42 6.48 -2.81 -3.08
N PHE A 43 7.39 -3.65 -2.58
CA PHE A 43 7.68 -4.95 -3.21
C PHE A 43 6.47 -5.89 -3.16
N LYS A 44 5.82 -5.99 -2.00
CA LYS A 44 4.68 -6.87 -1.77
C LYS A 44 3.48 -6.51 -2.67
N LEU A 45 3.25 -5.21 -2.88
CA LEU A 45 2.25 -4.68 -3.80
C LEU A 45 2.48 -5.14 -5.25
N GLY A 46 3.71 -4.98 -5.75
CA GLY A 46 4.05 -5.40 -7.12
C GLY A 46 3.88 -6.91 -7.30
N TRP A 47 4.22 -7.68 -6.26
CA TRP A 47 4.08 -9.13 -6.26
C TRP A 47 2.62 -9.58 -6.23
N GLU A 48 1.80 -9.01 -5.35
CA GLU A 48 0.36 -9.28 -5.28
C GLU A 48 -0.33 -8.95 -6.60
N GLU A 49 -0.03 -7.81 -7.20
CA GLU A 49 -0.66 -7.43 -8.46
C GLU A 49 -0.26 -8.33 -9.62
N THR A 50 1.01 -8.73 -9.69
CA THR A 50 1.47 -9.69 -10.71
C THR A 50 0.72 -11.01 -10.55
N MET A 51 0.69 -11.55 -9.33
CA MET A 51 0.01 -12.81 -9.03
C MET A 51 -1.51 -12.74 -9.29
N LEU A 52 -2.15 -11.62 -8.94
CA LEU A 52 -3.58 -11.40 -9.20
C LEU A 52 -3.87 -11.24 -10.70
N SER A 53 -3.00 -10.55 -11.44
CA SER A 53 -3.15 -10.37 -12.89
C SER A 53 -2.93 -11.66 -13.69
N GLU A 54 -2.09 -12.57 -13.18
CA GLU A 54 -1.88 -13.90 -13.76
C GLU A 54 -3.05 -14.84 -13.45
N LYS A 55 -3.67 -14.70 -12.27
CA LYS A 55 -4.73 -15.59 -11.82
C LYS A 55 -6.14 -15.17 -12.25
N PHE A 56 -6.35 -13.88 -12.50
CA PHE A 56 -7.66 -13.33 -12.85
C PHE A 56 -7.54 -12.32 -14.00
N GLU A 57 -8.03 -12.68 -15.18
CA GLU A 57 -8.04 -11.78 -16.36
C GLU A 57 -8.87 -10.51 -16.11
N GLU A 58 -9.94 -10.63 -15.32
CA GLU A 58 -10.84 -9.54 -14.89
C GLU A 58 -10.12 -8.53 -13.98
N TYR A 59 -9.00 -8.90 -13.37
CA TYR A 59 -8.21 -8.02 -12.51
C TYR A 59 -7.63 -6.82 -13.28
N LYS A 60 -7.37 -6.98 -14.59
CA LYS A 60 -6.95 -5.86 -15.46
C LYS A 60 -8.04 -4.79 -15.58
N ILE A 61 -9.31 -5.19 -15.63
CA ILE A 61 -10.45 -4.27 -15.66
C ILE A 61 -10.58 -3.58 -14.31
N TYR A 62 -10.38 -4.33 -13.22
CA TYR A 62 -10.38 -3.80 -11.87
C TYR A 62 -9.26 -2.77 -11.62
N GLN A 63 -8.05 -3.00 -12.16
CA GLN A 63 -6.93 -2.04 -12.09
C GLN A 63 -7.23 -0.71 -12.80
N GLN A 64 -8.06 -0.71 -13.85
CA GLN A 64 -8.45 0.51 -14.56
C GLN A 64 -9.46 1.35 -13.77
N GLN A 65 -10.28 0.71 -12.93
CA GLN A 65 -11.34 1.39 -12.17
C GLN A 65 -10.91 1.82 -10.76
N SER A 66 -9.78 1.30 -10.25
CA SER A 66 -9.35 1.51 -8.85
C SER A 66 -7.90 2.04 -8.75
N LYS A 67 -7.66 2.97 -7.82
CA LYS A 67 -6.32 3.56 -7.59
C LYS A 67 -5.47 2.67 -6.68
N LYS A 68 -4.14 2.74 -6.81
CA LYS A 68 -3.24 1.74 -6.19
C LYS A 68 -3.16 1.91 -4.67
N LEU A 69 -2.78 3.10 -4.20
CA LEU A 69 -2.59 3.34 -2.76
C LEU A 69 -3.02 4.71 -2.25
N ILE A 70 -2.79 5.77 -3.03
CA ILE A 70 -3.06 7.16 -2.63
C ILE A 70 -3.64 7.87 -3.85
N PRO A 71 -4.77 8.59 -3.73
CA PRO A 71 -5.20 9.44 -4.82
C PRO A 71 -4.10 10.48 -5.07
N PHE A 72 -3.45 10.40 -6.25
CA PHE A 72 -2.44 11.35 -6.81
C PHE A 72 -0.95 11.03 -6.70
N ILE A 73 -0.50 9.92 -6.13
CA ILE A 73 0.93 9.55 -6.19
C ILE A 73 1.16 8.20 -6.87
N TYR A 74 0.20 7.26 -6.82
CA TYR A 74 0.17 5.99 -7.57
C TYR A 74 -1.24 5.38 -7.62
#